data_AF-J3BFL2-F1
#
_entry.id   AF-J3BFL2-F1
#
_cell.length_a   1.000
_cell.length_b   1.000
_cell.length_c   1.000
_cell.angle_alpha   90.00
_cell.angle_beta   90.00
_cell.angle_gamma   90.00
#
_symmetry.space_group_name_H-M   'P 1'
#
loop_
_entity.id
_entity.type
_entity.pdbx_description
1 polymer ?
#
loop_
_entity_poly.entity_id
_entity_poly.type
_entity_poly.pdbx_seq_one_letter_code
_entity_poly.pdbx_strand_id
1 'polypeptide(L)' 'MFFDEIAPSRDVWDVSFCCGSCQIACRKAIDAIGGFPTQSITEDLLTTLSMLNKGYKTRYLNERLLMGWLPKT' A
#
# COMPACT_ATOMS: atom_id res chain seq x y z
N MET A 1 14.71 -3.70 7.60
CA MET A 1 13.79 -3.82 8.77
C MET A 1 12.32 -3.71 8.38
N PHE A 2 11.82 -2.54 7.97
CA PHE A 2 10.39 -2.47 7.65
C PHE A 2 10.06 -3.23 6.36
N PHE A 3 10.74 -2.92 5.26
CA PHE A 3 10.46 -3.51 3.95
C PHE A 3 10.93 -4.96 3.82
N ASP A 4 12.04 -5.32 4.46
CA ASP A 4 12.61 -6.67 4.27
C ASP A 4 11.98 -7.73 5.18
N GLU A 5 11.48 -7.35 6.38
CA GLU A 5 10.97 -8.29 7.38
C GLU A 5 9.51 -8.02 7.79
N ILE A 6 9.16 -6.77 8.11
CA ILE A 6 7.83 -6.45 8.66
C ILE A 6 6.75 -6.48 7.57
N ALA A 7 6.99 -5.86 6.42
CA ALA A 7 6.06 -5.82 5.29
C ALA A 7 5.71 -7.23 4.76
N PRO A 8 6.66 -8.14 4.49
CA PRO A 8 6.32 -9.50 4.08
C PRO A 8 5.62 -10.27 5.21
N SER A 9 5.98 -10.05 6.48
CA SER A 9 5.28 -10.66 7.61
C SER A 9 3.80 -10.25 7.68
N ARG A 10 3.47 -9.00 7.36
CA ARG A 10 2.09 -8.50 7.31
C ARG A 10 1.30 -9.08 6.15
N ASP A 11 1.96 -9.36 5.03
CA ASP A 11 1.29 -9.96 3.88
C ASP A 11 0.78 -11.37 4.15
N VAL A 12 1.48 -12.14 5.00
CA VAL A 12 1.02 -13.46 5.49
C VAL A 12 -0.36 -13.38 6.15
N TRP A 13 -0.69 -12.23 6.74
CA TRP A 13 -1.96 -11.99 7.41
C TRP A 13 -2.98 -11.24 6.53
N ASP A 14 -2.76 -11.14 5.22
CA ASP A 14 -3.62 -10.41 4.26
C ASP A 14 -3.80 -8.91 4.62
N VAL A 15 -2.84 -8.30 5.33
CA VAL A 15 -2.90 -6.90 5.80
C VAL A 15 -1.70 -6.07 5.31
N SER A 16 -1.20 -6.38 4.11
CA SER A 16 -0.20 -5.55 3.44
C SER A 16 -0.80 -4.20 3.05
N PHE A 17 -0.02 -3.12 3.19
CA PHE A 17 -0.48 -1.76 2.91
C PHE A 17 0.55 -0.93 2.17
N CYS A 18 0.07 0.11 1.49
CA CYS A 18 0.92 1.04 0.76
C CYS A 18 1.61 2.05 1.68
N CYS A 19 2.87 2.35 1.38
CA CYS A 19 3.70 3.36 2.07
C CYS A 19 4.07 4.53 1.13
N GLY A 20 3.14 4.92 0.25
CA GLY A 20 3.19 6.15 -0.53
C GLY A 20 3.69 5.98 -1.96
N SER A 21 4.58 5.02 -2.21
CA SER A 21 5.15 4.77 -3.53
C SER A 21 5.40 3.28 -3.77
N CYS A 22 5.82 2.92 -4.98
CA CYS A 22 6.19 1.55 -5.36
C CYS A 22 5.01 0.54 -5.28
N GLN A 23 3.78 1.00 -5.52
CA GLN A 23 2.59 0.14 -5.52
C GLN A 23 1.91 0.09 -6.89
N ILE A 24 1.19 -1.01 -7.14
CA ILE A 24 0.29 -1.15 -8.28
C ILE A 24 -1.10 -1.49 -7.73
N ALA A 25 -2.10 -0.74 -8.17
CA ALA A 25 -3.49 -0.95 -7.75
C ALA A 25 -4.37 -1.27 -8.97
N CYS A 26 -5.34 -2.18 -8.78
CA CYS A 26 -6.34 -2.45 -9.80
C CYS A 26 -7.30 -1.26 -9.92
N ARG A 27 -7.42 -0.67 -11.11
CA ARG A 27 -8.31 0.48 -11.35
C ARG A 27 -9.75 0.21 -10.92
N LYS A 28 -10.28 -0.97 -11.24
CA LYS A 28 -11.65 -1.36 -10.87
C LYS A 28 -11.86 -1.37 -9.35
N ALA A 29 -10.85 -1.79 -8.58
CA ALA A 29 -10.92 -1.80 -7.13
C ALA A 29 -10.86 -0.39 -6.55
N ILE A 30 -10.06 0.50 -7.15
CA ILE A 30 -10.05 1.94 -6.81
C ILE A 30 -11.40 2.58 -7.10
N ASP A 31 -12.02 2.29 -8.24
CA ASP A 31 -13.36 2.80 -8.55
C ASP A 31 -14.42 2.27 -7.58
N ALA A 32 -14.31 1.00 -7.16
CA ALA A 32 -15.24 0.39 -6.21
C ALA A 32 -15.20 0.98 -4.79
N ILE A 33 -14.07 1.58 -4.39
CA ILE A 33 -13.95 2.33 -3.13
C ILE A 33 -14.32 3.82 -3.29
N GLY A 34 -14.68 4.28 -4.50
CA GLY A 34 -15.03 5.67 -4.78
C GLY A 34 -13.86 6.56 -5.18
N GLY A 35 -12.73 5.98 -5.60
CA GLY A 35 -11.50 6.70 -5.93
C GLY A 35 -10.51 6.74 -4.78
N PHE A 36 -9.44 7.55 -4.93
CA PHE A 36 -8.47 7.76 -3.88
C PHE A 36 -9.06 8.68 -2.77
N PRO A 37 -9.08 8.25 -1.50
CA PRO A 37 -9.63 9.03 -0.41
C PRO A 37 -8.70 10.20 -0.07
N THR A 38 -9.27 11.40 0.12
CA THR A 38 -8.52 12.65 0.38
C THR A 38 -8.66 13.17 1.81
N GLN A 39 -9.27 12.37 2.70
CA GLN A 39 -9.60 12.77 4.07
C GLN A 39 -8.42 12.71 5.03
N SER A 40 -7.32 12.03 4.66
CA SER A 40 -6.09 11.88 5.45
C SER A 40 -4.91 12.40 4.65
N ILE A 41 -3.88 12.89 5.36
CA ILE A 41 -2.55 13.20 4.80
C ILE A 41 -1.83 11.91 4.38
N THR A 42 -2.25 10.77 4.92
CA THR A 42 -1.79 9.42 4.53
C THR A 42 -2.82 8.74 3.64
N GLU A 43 -3.05 9.33 2.45
CA GLU A 43 -4.03 8.84 1.49
C GLU A 43 -3.72 7.43 0.99
N ASP A 44 -2.44 7.08 0.93
CA ASP A 44 -1.88 5.79 0.54
C ASP A 44 -2.33 4.64 1.45
N LEU A 45 -2.17 4.82 2.77
CA LEU A 45 -2.62 3.89 3.78
C LEU A 45 -4.15 3.82 3.76
N LEU A 46 -4.82 4.97 3.72
CA LEU A 46 -6.27 5.05 3.74
C LEU A 46 -6.91 4.37 2.52
N THR A 47 -6.28 4.47 1.34
CA THR A 47 -6.67 3.74 0.13
C THR A 47 -6.65 2.24 0.37
N THR A 48 -5.54 1.75 0.95
CA THR A 48 -5.39 0.32 1.24
C THR A 48 -6.46 -0.15 2.22
N LEU A 49 -6.68 0.57 3.34
CA LEU A 49 -7.74 0.23 4.29
C LEU A 49 -9.12 0.23 3.66
N SER A 50 -9.41 1.19 2.77
CA SER A 50 -10.69 1.26 2.07
C SER A 50 -10.90 0.05 1.15
N MET A 51 -9.84 -0.40 0.47
CA MET A 51 -9.87 -1.62 -0.35
C MET A 51 -10.07 -2.87 0.51
N LEU A 52 -9.33 -3.00 1.62
CA LEU A 52 -9.47 -4.12 2.56
C LEU A 52 -10.89 -4.19 3.15
N ASN A 53 -11.48 -3.05 3.52
CA ASN A 53 -12.86 -2.97 4.02
C ASN A 53 -13.91 -3.39 2.98
N LYS A 54 -13.60 -3.28 1.68
CA LYS A 54 -14.44 -3.79 0.58
C LYS A 54 -14.16 -5.27 0.26
N GLY A 55 -13.26 -5.93 0.98
CA GLY A 55 -12.91 -7.34 0.81
C GLY A 55 -11.85 -7.59 -0.27
N TYR A 56 -11.20 -6.56 -0.80
CA TYR A 56 -10.04 -6.76 -1.68
C TYR A 56 -8.84 -7.26 -0.87
N LYS A 57 -7.97 -8.03 -1.53
CA LYS A 57 -6.71 -8.49 -0.96
C LYS A 57 -5.55 -7.71 -1.54
N THR A 58 -4.56 -7.44 -0.69
CA THR A 58 -3.29 -6.82 -1.06
C THR A 58 -2.16 -7.83 -0.92
N ARG A 59 -1.07 -7.62 -1.66
CA ARG A 59 0.11 -8.49 -1.67
C ARG A 59 1.39 -7.69 -1.63
N TYR A 60 2.40 -8.18 -0.92
CA TYR A 60 3.72 -7.55 -0.86
C TYR A 60 4.73 -8.37 -1.67
N LEU A 61 5.32 -7.74 -2.69
CA LEU A 61 6.45 -8.32 -3.43
C LEU A 61 7.75 -7.86 -2.76
N ASN A 62 8.43 -8.78 -2.07
CA ASN A 62 9.70 -8.52 -1.39
C ASN A 62 10.88 -8.54 -2.38
N GLU A 63 10.82 -7.67 -3.38
CA GLU A 63 11.88 -7.46 -4.35
C GLU A 63 12.20 -5.98 -4.48
N ARG A 64 13.49 -5.64 -4.48
CA ARG A 64 13.95 -4.26 -4.58
C ARG A 64 13.94 -3.80 -6.05
N LEU A 65 12.83 -3.21 -6.47
CA LEU A 65 12.64 -2.74 -7.86
C LEU A 65 12.95 -1.24 -8.06
N LEU A 66 13.07 -0.48 -6.98
CA LEU A 66 13.21 0.98 -7.03
C LEU A 66 14.28 1.47 -6.03
N MET A 67 14.87 2.62 -6.33
CA MET A 67 15.84 3.30 -5.47
C MET A 67 15.39 4.76 -5.32
N GLY A 68 15.04 5.14 -4.08
CA GLY A 68 14.67 6.51 -3.74
C GLY A 68 15.84 7.32 -3.20
N TRP A 69 15.62 8.62 -3.10
CA TRP A 69 16.55 9.55 -2.47
C TRP A 69 16.04 9.94 -1.09
N LEU A 70 16.94 10.00 -0.12
CA LEU A 70 16.63 10.53 1.20
C LEU A 70 16.79 12.06 1.20
N PRO A 71 16.00 12.78 2.00
CA PRO A 71 16.20 14.21 2.21
C PRO A 71 17.64 14.49 2.63
N LYS A 72 18.29 15.42 1.92
CA LYS A 72 19.53 16.03 2.40
C LYS A 72 19.09 17.23 3.24
N THR A 73 19.56 17.28 4.49
CA THR A 73 19.34 18.39 5.43
C THR A 73 19.51 19.75 4.78
#